data_AF-A0A7W4FK06-F1
#
_entry.id   AF-A0A7W4FK06-F1
#
_cell.length_a   1.000
_cell.length_b   1.000
_cell.length_c   1.000
_cell.angle_alpha   90.00
_cell.angle_beta   90.00
_cell.angle_gamma   90.00
#
_symmetry.space_group_name_H-M   'P 1'
#
loop_
_entity.id
_entity.type
_entity.pdbx_description
1 polymer ?
#
loop_
_entity_poly.entity_id
_entity_poly.type
_entity_poly.pdbx_seq_one_letter_code
_entity_poly.pdbx_strand_id
1 'polypeptide(L)' 'MEVTPTIQVNEHSDLQSLVTLVAKSKEPVNINFVFQNITFVVQSQLVGINPTVQKGITQPS' A
#
# COMPACT_ATOMS: atom_id res chain seq x y z
N MET A 1 0.68 -22.49 11.06
CA MET A 1 -0.26 -21.59 10.37
C MET A 1 0.51 -20.32 10.06
N GLU A 2 0.71 -19.98 8.80
CA GLU A 2 1.27 -18.67 8.45
C GLU A 2 0.25 -17.59 8.79
N VAL A 3 0.67 -16.60 9.56
CA VAL A 3 -0.17 -15.47 9.94
C VAL A 3 0.04 -14.40 8.89
N THR A 4 -0.97 -14.17 8.06
CA THR A 4 -0.94 -13.07 7.09
C THR A 4 -0.80 -11.73 7.84
N PRO A 5 0.22 -10.91 7.54
CA PRO A 5 0.41 -9.63 8.21
C PRO A 5 -0.84 -8.75 8.10
N THR A 6 -1.21 -8.09 9.20
CA THR A 6 -2.40 -7.22 9.24
C THR A 6 -2.00 -5.79 9.57
N ILE A 7 -2.44 -4.85 8.74
CA ILE A 7 -2.23 -3.40 8.88
C ILE A 7 -3.57 -2.79 9.30
N GLN A 8 -3.57 -1.89 10.30
CA GLN A 8 -4.76 -1.16 10.71
C GLN A 8 -4.66 0.31 10.30
N VAL A 9 -5.73 0.83 9.72
CA VAL A 9 -5.89 2.23 9.30
C VAL A 9 -7.06 2.80 10.07
N ASN A 10 -6.78 3.78 10.92
CA ASN A 10 -7.79 4.44 11.74
C ASN A 10 -8.06 5.87 11.23
N GLU A 11 -7.06 6.48 10.60
CA GLU A 11 -7.14 7.86 10.11
C GLU A 11 -6.65 7.98 8.66
N HIS A 12 -7.09 9.04 7.98
CA HIS A 12 -6.72 9.28 6.58
C HIS A 12 -5.20 9.49 6.39
N SER A 13 -4.50 10.00 7.42
CA SER A 13 -3.03 10.14 7.43
C SER A 13 -2.29 8.82 7.31
N ASP A 14 -2.88 7.70 7.78
CA ASP A 14 -2.24 6.39 7.78
C ASP A 14 -2.16 5.79 6.36
N LEU A 15 -2.95 6.30 5.42
CA LEU A 15 -3.01 5.81 4.03
C LEU A 15 -1.67 5.94 3.30
N GLN A 16 -0.90 6.98 3.59
CA GLN A 16 0.39 7.20 2.91
C GLN A 16 1.44 6.20 3.40
N SER A 17 1.43 5.88 4.70
CA SER A 17 2.27 4.84 5.30
C SER A 17 1.87 3.45 4.83
N LEU A 18 0.58 3.22 4.57
CA LEU A 18 0.05 1.96 4.08
C LEU A 18 0.68 1.53 2.75
N VAL A 19 0.79 2.44 1.78
CA VAL A 19 1.39 2.13 0.46
C VAL A 19 2.83 1.63 0.63
N THR A 20 3.60 2.25 1.52
CA THR A 20 4.99 1.87 1.80
C THR A 20 5.07 0.50 2.48
N LEU A 21 4.15 0.21 3.40
CA LEU A 21 4.09 -1.07 4.12
C LEU A 21 3.70 -2.23 3.20
N VAL A 22 2.66 -2.04 2.38
CA VAL A 22 2.23 -3.03 1.37
C VAL A 22 3.37 -3.29 0.37
N ALA A 23 4.08 -2.24 -0.05
CA ALA A 23 5.20 -2.38 -0.98
C ALA A 23 6.38 -3.18 -0.39
N LYS A 24 6.60 -3.10 0.93
CA LYS A 24 7.68 -3.84 1.62
C LYS A 24 7.33 -5.29 1.91
N SER A 25 6.05 -5.62 2.04
CA SER A 25 5.58 -6.95 2.47
C SER A 25 6.04 -8.08 1.53
N LYS A 26 6.09 -7.84 0.21
CA LYS A 26 6.31 -8.85 -0.85
C LYS A 26 5.28 -10.00 -0.87
N GLU A 27 4.50 -10.17 0.19
CA GLU A 27 3.42 -11.14 0.36
C GLU A 27 2.07 -10.42 0.55
N PRO A 28 0.93 -11.10 0.34
CA PRO A 28 -0.38 -10.57 0.65
C PRO A 28 -0.49 -10.09 2.10
N VAL A 29 -1.12 -8.94 2.32
CA VAL A 29 -1.41 -8.37 3.64
C VAL A 29 -2.89 -8.09 3.77
N ASN A 30 -3.41 -8.24 4.98
CA ASN A 30 -4.74 -7.77 5.32
C ASN A 30 -4.67 -6.31 5.77
N ILE A 31 -5.62 -5.50 5.33
CA ILE A 31 -5.75 -4.10 5.73
C ILE A 31 -7.12 -3.93 6.36
N ASN A 32 -7.14 -3.48 7.61
CA ASN A 32 -8.34 -3.17 8.35
C ASN A 32 -8.56 -1.66 8.31
N PHE A 33 -9.60 -1.21 7.61
CA PHE A 33 -10.04 0.18 7.64
C PHE A 33 -11.14 0.34 8.69
N VAL A 34 -10.88 1.14 9.72
CA VAL A 34 -11.78 1.31 10.86
C VAL A 34 -12.45 2.68 10.79
N PHE A 35 -13.78 2.71 10.62
CA PHE A 35 -14.58 3.94 10.57
C PHE A 35 -15.82 3.83 11.45
N GLN A 36 -16.01 4.75 12.39
CA GLN A 36 -17.24 4.88 13.19
C GLN A 36 -17.75 3.53 13.76
N ASN A 37 -16.84 2.68 14.23
CA ASN A 37 -17.06 1.32 14.77
C ASN A 37 -17.30 0.18 13.76
N ILE A 38 -17.09 0.42 12.46
CA ILE A 38 -17.14 -0.60 11.41
C ILE A 38 -15.72 -0.86 10.92
N THR A 39 -15.37 -2.14 10.71
CA THR A 39 -14.09 -2.54 10.12
C THR A 39 -14.31 -3.15 8.75
N PHE A 40 -13.67 -2.60 7.73
CA PHE A 40 -13.56 -3.22 6.41
C PHE A 40 -12.21 -3.92 6.28
N VAL A 41 -12.23 -5.21 5.99
CA VAL A 41 -11.01 -6.01 5.78
C VAL A 41 -10.76 -6.15 4.29
N VAL A 42 -9.61 -5.66 3.81
CA VAL A 42 -9.20 -5.74 2.41
C VAL A 42 -7.88 -6.51 2.35
N GLN A 43 -7.84 -7.57 1.55
CA GLN A 43 -6.59 -8.23 1.23
C GLN A 43 -5.88 -7.50 0.09
N SER A 44 -4.62 -7.13 0.28
CA SER A 44 -3.83 -6.35 -0.68
C SER A 44 -2.48 -7.01 -0.93
N GLN A 45 -1.97 -6.87 -2.14
CA GLN A 45 -0.63 -7.31 -2.53
C GLN A 45 -0.06 -6.29 -3.52
N LEU A 46 1.23 -5.99 -3.40
CA LEU A 46 1.92 -5.20 -4.42
C LEU A 46 2.01 -6.01 -5.72
N VAL A 47 1.35 -5.53 -6.79
CA VAL A 47 1.40 -6.17 -8.13
C VAL A 47 2.32 -5.45 -9.12
N GLY A 48 2.76 -4.22 -8.80
CA GLY A 48 3.64 -3.42 -9.64
C GLY A 48 3.84 -2.02 -9.07
N ILE A 49 4.90 -1.34 -9.51
CA ILE A 49 5.20 0.04 -9.15
C ILE A 49 5.09 0.85 -10.44
N ASN A 50 4.23 1.87 -10.46
CA ASN A 50 4.21 2.80 -11.57
C ASN A 50 5.53 3.57 -11.58
N PRO A 51 6.29 3.58 -12.69
CA PRO A 51 7.53 4.31 -12.76
C PRO A 51 7.26 5.79 -12.49
N THR A 52 7.95 6.35 -11.51
CA THR A 52 8.08 7.81 -11.40
C THR A 52 8.72 8.28 -12.69
N VAL A 53 7.95 9.02 -13.49
CA VAL A 53 8.35 9.55 -14.79
C VAL A 53 9.78 10.09 -14.71
N GLN A 54 10.76 9.34 -15.23
CA GLN A 54 12.03 9.93 -15.61
C GLN A 54 11.70 10.81 -16.80
N LYS A 55 11.53 12.11 -16.56
CA LYS A 55 11.52 13.11 -17.63
C LYS A 55 12.85 12.96 -18.37
N GLY A 56 12.81 12.23 -19.48
CA GLY A 56 13.84 12.28 -20.49
C GLY A 56 13.94 13.71 -20.98
N ILE A 57 15.01 14.40 -20.58
CA ILE A 57 15.49 15.58 -21.27
C ILE A 57 16.87 15.23 -21.85
N THR A 58 16.90 14.23 -22.72
CA THR A 58 17.94 14.19 -23.76
C THR A 58 17.42 15.05 -24.91
N GLN A 59 17.88 16.30 -24.90
CA GLN A 59 17.71 17.28 -25.95
C GLN A 59 18.33 16.73 -27.25
N PRO A 60 17.63 16.77 -28.40
CA PRO A 60 18.21 16.32 -29.67
C PRO A 60 19.34 17.27 -30.09
N SER A 61 20.39 16.67 -30.65
CA SER A 61 21.63 17.27 -31.18
C SER A 61 21.41 18.41 -32.16
#